data_AF-A0A0M2S032-F1
#
_entry.id   AF-A0A0M2S032-F1
#
_cell.length_a   1.000
_cell.length_b   1.000
_cell.length_c   1.000
_cell.angle_alpha   90.00
_cell.angle_beta   90.00
_cell.angle_gamma   90.00
#
_symmetry.space_group_name_H-M   'P 1'
#
loop_
_entity.id
_entity.type
_entity.pdbx_description
1 polymer ?
#
loop_
_entity_poly.entity_id
_entity_poly.type
_entity_poly.pdbx_seq_one_letter_code
_entity_poly.pdbx_strand_id
1 'polypeptide(L)'
;MAVITASTFDPLLAHVNVRLQQGVPIVDADWNTQDDIRKFELRAFLKWYVGDGVPEGNDGFRIGTGPANSFTIRAGVQGPGGSLPNAEAALRQVGRFIVDGLDVFLRSDVKFDQQPLHESQPGAAALAARLGVPVVAKLDTPATDHRVLVELDVWERLLTPDEDPGLIHTGLGVETCARTRREWVVRAYPETTPGPHLPGHSYATLAVLQRFTGQDVVADGQIIDRRQRRLLLPPANLVTDLLGVDPYDYRAGQGRPPISLREAINALLAGQLPTTTDLSVSPGPGSDTIRRAFVLDSQNGLAAFWISPRVGSVNQIFATRIDLAAPDAGFAPAVAVTSGTTHVEPTAVPLPNGEFLVAYQNGLLSSASTDVVFKRATLAGLAAAPEQALSATAGTADETPFGVLAGDIVTFFVRQAATNTWFFRRYRHTDSTFLDATPVALPAPAAAGVAGGLHATAAGGVVWFGYVTTAGNTMTLGRLTPTAPAASAVDHVIPAPLAGTDPFVVGVSATEAMVFYKDTQVKVVSAQSGSWQTGAIVTVPGSDADIQPAAARDANGTCFLLATRPVTGAGNEVFLRRRDPATGVWGSAQQVISSPSNDQNPHPLLVPGQGIWVLWRSDRPGAGNFDLYAKRIVTAI
;
A
#
# COMPACT_ATOMS: atom_id res chain seq x y z
N MET A 1 6.22 -37.67 -51.54
CA MET A 1 5.89 -36.56 -50.64
C MET A 1 5.11 -35.54 -51.46
N ALA A 2 3.88 -35.22 -51.06
CA ALA A 2 3.09 -34.21 -51.76
C ALA A 2 3.82 -32.86 -51.67
N VAL A 3 4.00 -32.17 -52.80
CA VAL A 3 4.62 -30.84 -52.81
C VAL A 3 3.55 -29.86 -52.33
N ILE A 4 3.67 -29.39 -51.09
CA ILE A 4 2.85 -28.28 -50.61
C ILE A 4 3.20 -27.06 -51.45
N THR A 5 2.20 -26.38 -52.00
CA THR A 5 2.41 -25.12 -52.71
C THR A 5 3.11 -24.14 -51.78
N ALA A 6 4.23 -23.57 -52.24
CA ALA A 6 4.96 -22.58 -51.45
C ALA A 6 4.01 -21.43 -51.06
N SER A 7 4.07 -20.98 -49.81
CA SER A 7 3.28 -19.81 -49.39
C SER A 7 3.65 -18.63 -50.28
N THR A 8 2.67 -18.13 -51.03
CA THR A 8 2.78 -16.93 -51.87
C THR A 8 2.33 -15.67 -51.13
N PHE A 9 1.95 -15.81 -49.86
CA PHE A 9 1.51 -14.68 -49.06
C PHE A 9 2.71 -13.81 -48.65
N ASP A 10 2.66 -12.54 -49.06
CA ASP A 10 3.56 -11.49 -48.59
C ASP A 10 2.75 -10.48 -47.74
N PRO A 11 2.96 -10.43 -46.42
CA PRO A 11 2.22 -9.51 -45.55
C PRO A 11 2.49 -8.04 -45.87
N LEU A 12 3.59 -7.71 -46.56
CA LEU A 12 3.94 -6.34 -46.93
C LEU A 12 3.15 -5.82 -48.13
N LEU A 13 2.52 -6.69 -48.92
CA LEU A 13 1.64 -6.30 -50.03
C LEU A 13 0.22 -5.95 -49.58
N ALA A 14 -0.10 -6.11 -48.29
CA ALA A 14 -1.39 -5.77 -47.68
C ALA A 14 -2.62 -6.43 -48.35
N HIS A 15 -2.47 -7.64 -48.88
CA HIS A 15 -3.62 -8.45 -49.34
C HIS A 15 -4.45 -8.92 -48.14
N VAL A 16 -5.77 -8.67 -48.18
CA VAL A 16 -6.70 -8.97 -47.06
C VAL A 16 -7.66 -10.12 -47.33
N ASN A 17 -7.77 -10.62 -48.57
CA ASN A 17 -8.62 -11.77 -48.90
C ASN A 17 -8.32 -12.34 -50.29
N VAL A 18 -8.70 -13.59 -50.52
CA VAL A 18 -8.82 -14.22 -51.84
C VAL A 18 -10.29 -14.26 -52.25
N ARG A 19 -10.63 -13.78 -53.45
CA ARG A 19 -12.01 -13.73 -53.96
C ARG A 19 -12.20 -14.68 -55.13
N LEU A 20 -13.31 -15.43 -55.11
CA LEU A 20 -13.70 -16.28 -56.23
C LEU A 20 -14.12 -15.43 -57.43
N GLN A 21 -13.57 -15.75 -58.59
CA GLN A 21 -13.92 -15.11 -59.85
C GLN A 21 -14.55 -16.14 -60.80
N GLN A 22 -15.67 -15.78 -61.42
CA GLN A 22 -16.34 -16.65 -62.38
C GLN A 22 -15.40 -16.96 -63.55
N GLY A 23 -15.30 -18.24 -63.91
CA GLY A 23 -14.47 -18.71 -65.03
C GLY A 23 -12.97 -18.83 -64.72
N VAL A 24 -12.54 -18.57 -63.49
CA VAL A 24 -11.15 -18.75 -63.04
C VAL A 24 -11.05 -20.03 -62.19
N PRO A 25 -10.18 -21.00 -62.55
CA PRO A 25 -9.94 -22.19 -61.72
C PRO A 25 -9.39 -21.81 -60.34
N ILE A 26 -9.89 -22.47 -59.29
CA ILE A 26 -9.33 -22.38 -57.94
C ILE A 26 -8.24 -23.43 -57.82
N VAL A 27 -7.08 -23.05 -57.31
CA VAL A 27 -5.99 -23.98 -56.99
C VAL A 27 -5.68 -23.97 -55.49
N ASP A 28 -4.99 -25.01 -55.00
CA ASP A 28 -4.65 -25.14 -53.58
C ASP A 28 -3.89 -23.91 -53.02
N ALA A 29 -3.10 -23.24 -53.87
CA ALA A 29 -2.39 -22.02 -53.51
C ALA A 29 -3.33 -20.86 -53.12
N ASP A 30 -4.52 -20.78 -53.74
CA ASP A 30 -5.53 -19.76 -53.40
C ASP A 30 -6.11 -20.02 -52.02
N TRP A 31 -6.38 -21.29 -51.70
CA TRP A 31 -6.89 -21.70 -50.39
C TRP A 31 -5.84 -21.46 -49.29
N ASN A 32 -4.60 -21.87 -49.53
CA ASN A 32 -3.49 -21.67 -48.60
C ASN A 32 -3.22 -20.18 -48.37
N THR A 33 -3.24 -19.36 -49.42
CA THR A 33 -3.08 -17.90 -49.30
C THR A 33 -4.22 -17.28 -48.47
N GLN A 34 -5.46 -17.74 -48.63
CA GLN A 34 -6.57 -17.26 -47.81
C GLN A 34 -6.39 -17.57 -46.32
N ASP A 35 -5.92 -18.78 -45.99
CA ASP A 35 -5.66 -19.17 -44.60
C ASP A 35 -4.46 -18.40 -44.00
N ASP A 36 -3.38 -18.25 -44.76
CA ASP A 36 -2.19 -17.50 -44.37
C ASP A 36 -2.54 -16.03 -44.04
N ILE A 37 -3.38 -15.38 -44.86
CA ILE A 37 -3.87 -14.03 -44.60
C ILE A 37 -4.64 -13.97 -43.26
N ARG A 38 -5.62 -14.85 -43.06
CA ARG A 38 -6.44 -14.87 -41.84
C ARG A 38 -5.60 -15.12 -40.59
N LYS A 39 -4.66 -16.06 -40.69
CA LYS A 39 -3.72 -16.39 -39.62
C LYS A 39 -2.81 -15.22 -39.28
N PHE A 40 -2.28 -14.52 -40.29
CA PHE A 40 -1.47 -13.33 -40.08
C PHE A 40 -2.27 -12.19 -39.43
N GLU A 41 -3.49 -11.91 -39.90
CA GLU A 41 -4.36 -10.89 -39.31
C GLU A 41 -4.66 -11.17 -37.83
N LEU A 42 -5.01 -12.42 -37.50
CA LEU A 42 -5.25 -12.83 -36.10
C LEU A 42 -3.98 -12.70 -35.25
N ARG A 43 -2.83 -13.18 -35.76
CA ARG A 43 -1.55 -13.06 -35.05
C ARG A 43 -1.17 -11.59 -34.82
N ALA A 44 -1.32 -10.74 -35.84
CA ALA A 44 -1.07 -9.31 -35.73
C ALA A 44 -2.00 -8.65 -34.72
N PHE A 45 -3.29 -9.01 -34.73
CA PHE A 45 -4.24 -8.53 -33.74
C PHE A 45 -3.83 -8.90 -32.31
N LEU A 46 -3.52 -10.18 -32.07
CA LEU A 46 -3.09 -10.66 -30.76
C LEU A 46 -1.78 -9.99 -30.31
N LYS A 47 -0.78 -9.92 -31.19
CA LYS A 47 0.51 -9.29 -30.88
C LYS A 47 0.35 -7.82 -30.48
N TRP A 48 -0.36 -7.03 -31.28
CA TRP A 48 -0.35 -5.58 -31.13
C TRP A 48 -1.42 -5.05 -30.17
N TYR A 49 -2.56 -5.73 -30.03
CA TYR A 49 -3.66 -5.26 -29.20
C TYR A 49 -3.79 -6.00 -27.87
N VAL A 50 -3.33 -7.26 -27.80
CA VAL A 50 -3.35 -8.06 -26.57
C VAL A 50 -1.97 -8.07 -25.90
N GLY A 51 -0.92 -8.36 -26.67
CA GLY A 51 0.46 -8.51 -26.18
C GLY A 51 0.82 -9.93 -25.77
N ASP A 52 2.04 -10.11 -25.26
CA ASP A 52 2.58 -11.40 -24.83
C ASP A 52 2.30 -11.63 -23.35
N GLY A 53 2.01 -12.86 -22.94
CA GLY A 53 1.70 -13.19 -21.54
C GLY A 53 0.54 -14.15 -21.32
N VAL A 54 0.08 -14.18 -20.07
CA VAL A 54 -0.98 -15.07 -19.57
C VAL A 54 -2.34 -14.34 -19.63
N PRO A 55 -3.36 -14.91 -20.31
CA PRO A 55 -4.71 -14.37 -20.30
C PRO A 55 -5.32 -14.25 -18.90
N GLU A 56 -6.28 -13.34 -18.72
CA GLU A 56 -7.02 -13.24 -17.46
C GLU A 56 -7.70 -14.57 -17.07
N GLY A 57 -7.68 -14.91 -15.78
CA GLY A 57 -8.24 -16.15 -15.26
C GLY A 57 -7.37 -17.40 -15.48
N ASN A 58 -6.17 -17.24 -16.03
CA ASN A 58 -5.20 -18.31 -16.24
C ASN A 58 -3.91 -18.03 -15.43
N ASP A 59 -3.19 -19.06 -14.98
CA ASP A 59 -1.84 -18.95 -14.37
C ASP A 59 -0.83 -19.89 -15.05
N GLY A 60 -1.04 -20.20 -16.32
CA GLY A 60 -0.25 -21.14 -17.09
C GLY A 60 1.20 -20.70 -17.28
N PHE A 61 2.08 -21.69 -17.43
CA PHE A 61 3.52 -21.54 -17.61
C PHE A 61 4.25 -20.87 -16.42
N ARG A 62 3.62 -20.85 -15.23
CA ARG A 62 4.30 -20.37 -14.01
C ARG A 62 5.48 -21.28 -13.69
N ILE A 63 6.64 -20.68 -13.47
CA ILE A 63 7.80 -21.39 -12.93
C ILE A 63 7.61 -21.56 -11.42
N GLY A 64 7.61 -22.80 -10.95
CA GLY A 64 7.53 -23.17 -9.55
C GLY A 64 8.74 -23.95 -9.09
N THR A 65 8.81 -24.22 -7.79
CA THR A 65 9.90 -24.99 -7.19
C THR A 65 10.06 -26.39 -7.81
N GLY A 66 11.25 -26.96 -7.68
CA GLY A 66 11.55 -28.28 -8.21
C GLY A 66 12.70 -28.97 -7.48
N PRO A 67 13.00 -30.22 -7.87
CA PRO A 67 14.11 -30.99 -7.31
C PRO A 67 15.46 -30.42 -7.77
N ALA A 68 16.56 -31.08 -7.39
CA ALA A 68 17.92 -30.70 -7.78
C ALA A 68 18.01 -30.41 -9.29
N ASN A 69 18.45 -29.20 -9.63
CA ASN A 69 18.68 -28.70 -10.98
C ASN A 69 17.47 -28.79 -11.91
N SER A 70 16.26 -28.69 -11.36
CA SER A 70 15.01 -28.67 -12.12
C SER A 70 13.98 -27.75 -11.45
N PHE A 71 12.95 -27.40 -12.19
CA PHE A 71 11.81 -26.60 -11.72
C PHE A 71 10.52 -27.12 -12.37
N THR A 72 9.37 -26.80 -11.79
CA THR A 72 8.07 -27.20 -12.34
C THR A 72 7.51 -26.09 -13.21
N ILE A 73 7.12 -26.40 -14.45
CA ILE A 73 6.36 -25.52 -15.33
C ILE A 73 4.88 -25.84 -15.10
N ARG A 74 4.15 -24.94 -14.46
CA ARG A 74 2.77 -25.21 -14.04
C ARG A 74 1.76 -24.92 -15.14
N ALA A 75 0.79 -25.80 -15.32
CA ALA A 75 -0.36 -25.57 -16.20
C ALA A 75 -1.28 -24.47 -15.67
N GLY A 76 -1.32 -24.22 -14.36
CA GLY A 76 -2.02 -23.07 -13.77
C GLY A 76 -3.55 -23.08 -13.85
N VAL A 77 -4.14 -24.05 -14.55
CA VAL A 77 -5.58 -24.34 -14.58
C VAL A 77 -5.76 -25.85 -14.56
N GLN A 78 -6.36 -26.39 -13.49
CA GLN A 78 -6.80 -27.78 -13.44
C GLN A 78 -8.31 -27.77 -13.22
N GLY A 79 -9.06 -28.34 -14.18
CA GLY A 79 -10.50 -28.48 -14.02
C GLY A 79 -10.85 -29.51 -12.94
N PRO A 80 -12.09 -29.48 -12.40
CA PRO A 80 -12.60 -30.59 -11.60
C PRO A 80 -12.49 -31.86 -12.46
N GLY A 81 -11.87 -32.92 -11.94
CA GLY A 81 -11.33 -34.09 -12.66
C GLY A 81 -12.32 -34.98 -13.42
N GLY A 82 -13.27 -34.40 -14.15
CA GLY A 82 -14.13 -35.06 -15.12
C GLY A 82 -13.57 -34.95 -16.55
N SER A 83 -13.85 -35.95 -17.37
CA SER A 83 -13.46 -36.00 -18.78
C SER A 83 -14.35 -35.05 -19.60
N LEU A 84 -13.96 -33.79 -19.75
CA LEU A 84 -14.56 -32.91 -20.76
C LEU A 84 -14.17 -33.37 -22.17
N PRO A 85 -15.00 -33.10 -23.19
CA PRO A 85 -14.59 -33.21 -24.59
C PRO A 85 -13.33 -32.40 -24.86
N ASN A 86 -12.44 -32.87 -25.74
CA ASN A 86 -11.14 -32.22 -26.02
C ASN A 86 -11.24 -30.72 -26.36
N ALA A 87 -12.29 -30.30 -27.07
CA ALA A 87 -12.52 -28.90 -27.40
C ALA A 87 -12.82 -28.06 -26.15
N GLU A 88 -13.67 -28.56 -25.25
CA GLU A 88 -14.00 -27.85 -24.00
C GLU A 88 -12.82 -27.86 -23.02
N ALA A 89 -12.09 -28.98 -22.93
CA ALA A 89 -10.87 -29.08 -22.14
C ALA A 89 -9.83 -28.05 -22.63
N ALA A 90 -9.62 -27.93 -23.95
CA ALA A 90 -8.71 -26.95 -24.53
C ALA A 90 -9.14 -25.50 -24.26
N LEU A 91 -10.43 -25.21 -24.11
CA LEU A 91 -10.92 -23.86 -23.81
C LEU A 91 -10.83 -23.52 -22.31
N ARG A 92 -11.06 -24.49 -21.42
CA ARG A 92 -11.30 -24.22 -19.99
C ARG A 92 -10.28 -24.82 -19.02
N GLN A 93 -9.49 -25.80 -19.44
CA GLN A 93 -8.68 -26.64 -18.54
C GLN A 93 -7.22 -26.78 -18.98
N VAL A 94 -6.68 -25.77 -19.67
CA VAL A 94 -5.26 -25.75 -20.07
C VAL A 94 -4.63 -24.42 -19.69
N GLY A 95 -3.35 -24.49 -19.31
CA GLY A 95 -2.50 -23.30 -19.22
C GLY A 95 -2.32 -22.66 -20.58
N ARG A 96 -2.43 -21.34 -20.64
CA ARG A 96 -2.31 -20.57 -21.88
C ARG A 96 -1.24 -19.51 -21.75
N PHE A 97 -0.50 -19.29 -22.84
CA PHE A 97 0.44 -18.19 -22.95
C PHE A 97 0.47 -17.71 -24.40
N ILE A 98 0.47 -16.39 -24.60
CA ILE A 98 0.59 -15.76 -25.93
C ILE A 98 2.03 -15.28 -26.09
N VAL A 99 2.67 -15.63 -27.21
CA VAL A 99 4.02 -15.17 -27.58
C VAL A 99 3.99 -14.71 -29.03
N ASP A 100 4.23 -13.43 -29.28
CA ASP A 100 4.23 -12.82 -30.61
C ASP A 100 2.94 -13.11 -31.41
N GLY A 101 1.80 -13.12 -30.71
CA GLY A 101 0.48 -13.48 -31.23
C GLY A 101 0.23 -14.98 -31.43
N LEU A 102 1.16 -15.85 -31.02
CA LEU A 102 1.01 -17.30 -31.03
C LEU A 102 0.51 -17.81 -29.67
N ASP A 103 -0.64 -18.46 -29.64
CA ASP A 103 -1.25 -19.04 -28.44
C ASP A 103 -0.77 -20.48 -28.20
N VAL A 104 -0.14 -20.77 -27.05
CA VAL A 104 0.36 -22.10 -26.69
C VAL A 104 -0.32 -22.67 -25.47
N PHE A 105 -0.46 -24.00 -25.47
CA PHE A 105 -1.17 -24.74 -24.41
C PHE A 105 -0.25 -25.64 -23.60
N LEU A 106 -0.45 -25.60 -22.28
CA LEU A 106 0.15 -26.53 -21.32
C LEU A 106 -0.96 -27.30 -20.60
N ARG A 107 -1.09 -28.59 -20.90
CA ARG A 107 -2.22 -29.42 -20.42
C ARG A 107 -2.04 -29.90 -18.98
N SER A 108 -0.81 -30.07 -18.54
CA SER A 108 -0.47 -30.55 -17.21
C SER A 108 0.86 -29.96 -16.80
N ASP A 109 1.15 -29.98 -15.50
CA ASP A 109 2.47 -29.58 -15.02
C ASP A 109 3.56 -30.46 -15.65
N VAL A 110 4.66 -29.85 -16.05
CA VAL A 110 5.81 -30.52 -16.66
C VAL A 110 7.06 -30.09 -15.91
N LYS A 111 7.89 -31.04 -15.48
CA LYS A 111 9.19 -30.69 -14.89
C LYS A 111 10.17 -30.31 -16.00
N PHE A 112 11.04 -29.34 -15.74
CA PHE A 112 12.01 -28.83 -16.71
C PHE A 112 12.86 -29.95 -17.33
N ASP A 113 13.34 -30.87 -16.49
CA ASP A 113 14.15 -32.03 -16.87
C ASP A 113 13.36 -33.16 -17.54
N GLN A 114 12.03 -33.10 -17.53
CA GLN A 114 11.13 -34.07 -18.17
C GLN A 114 10.61 -33.60 -19.53
N GLN A 115 11.03 -32.42 -20.01
CA GLN A 115 10.67 -31.96 -21.34
C GLN A 115 11.30 -32.89 -22.41
N PRO A 116 10.58 -33.28 -23.49
CA PRO A 116 11.10 -34.24 -24.47
C PRO A 116 12.42 -33.84 -25.15
N LEU A 117 12.70 -32.53 -25.24
CA LEU A 117 13.93 -31.98 -25.81
C LEU A 117 15.05 -31.78 -24.78
N HIS A 118 14.83 -32.07 -23.51
CA HIS A 118 15.84 -31.93 -22.45
C HIS A 118 16.92 -33.01 -22.57
N GLU A 119 18.19 -32.64 -22.41
CA GLU A 119 19.33 -33.53 -22.63
C GLU A 119 19.32 -34.82 -21.80
N SER A 120 18.62 -34.82 -20.65
CA SER A 120 18.46 -36.01 -19.80
C SER A 120 17.45 -37.02 -20.37
N GLN A 121 16.63 -36.65 -21.35
CA GLN A 121 15.61 -37.53 -21.92
C GLN A 121 16.19 -38.46 -22.98
N PRO A 122 15.84 -39.76 -22.95
CA PRO A 122 16.21 -40.69 -24.00
C PRO A 122 15.69 -40.22 -25.37
N GLY A 123 16.61 -40.10 -26.34
CA GLY A 123 16.25 -39.68 -27.71
C GLY A 123 16.12 -38.17 -27.92
N ALA A 124 16.37 -37.33 -26.91
CA ALA A 124 16.27 -35.87 -27.04
C ALA A 124 17.11 -35.30 -28.20
N ALA A 125 18.36 -35.75 -28.35
CA ALA A 125 19.23 -35.33 -29.45
C ALA A 125 18.69 -35.70 -30.83
N ALA A 126 18.12 -36.90 -30.98
CA ALA A 126 17.52 -37.36 -32.23
C ALA A 126 16.24 -36.56 -32.54
N LEU A 127 15.41 -36.29 -31.53
CA LEU A 127 14.22 -35.45 -31.67
C LEU A 127 14.59 -34.00 -32.03
N ALA A 128 15.55 -33.41 -31.33
CA ALA A 128 16.06 -32.07 -31.58
C ALA A 128 16.59 -31.93 -33.02
N ALA A 129 17.40 -32.89 -33.47
CA ALA A 129 17.90 -32.95 -34.84
C ALA A 129 16.76 -33.09 -35.87
N ARG A 130 15.76 -33.95 -35.60
CA ARG A 130 14.59 -34.11 -36.46
C ARG A 130 13.76 -32.83 -36.57
N LEU A 131 13.64 -32.10 -35.47
CA LEU A 131 12.88 -30.84 -35.41
C LEU A 131 13.69 -29.62 -35.87
N GLY A 132 15.00 -29.76 -36.11
CA GLY A 132 15.88 -28.64 -36.47
C GLY A 132 16.10 -27.64 -35.33
N VAL A 133 15.98 -28.06 -34.07
CA VAL A 133 16.12 -27.19 -32.89
C VAL A 133 17.26 -27.68 -31.98
N PRO A 134 17.87 -26.81 -31.16
CA PRO A 134 18.82 -27.22 -30.14
C PRO A 134 18.16 -28.05 -29.04
N VAL A 135 18.92 -29.02 -28.52
CA VAL A 135 18.60 -29.72 -27.26
C VAL A 135 18.51 -28.69 -26.13
N VAL A 136 17.59 -28.90 -25.19
CA VAL A 136 17.51 -28.08 -23.97
C VAL A 136 18.60 -28.54 -23.01
N ALA A 137 19.55 -27.65 -22.76
CA ALA A 137 20.64 -27.88 -21.82
C ALA A 137 20.12 -28.06 -20.39
N LYS A 138 20.78 -28.94 -19.63
CA LYS A 138 20.48 -29.08 -18.20
C LYS A 138 20.87 -27.81 -17.44
N LEU A 139 20.26 -27.64 -16.27
CA LEU A 139 20.80 -26.75 -15.25
C LEU A 139 21.92 -27.48 -14.50
N ASP A 140 23.02 -26.79 -14.24
CA ASP A 140 24.07 -27.30 -13.36
C ASP A 140 23.94 -26.73 -11.94
N THR A 141 24.55 -27.43 -10.99
CA THR A 141 24.75 -26.89 -9.64
C THR A 141 25.72 -25.71 -9.75
N PRO A 142 25.34 -24.49 -9.30
CA PRO A 142 26.14 -23.30 -9.52
C PRO A 142 27.50 -23.38 -8.81
N ALA A 143 28.58 -23.14 -9.56
CA ALA A 143 29.92 -22.96 -8.99
C ALA A 143 30.11 -21.57 -8.38
N THR A 144 29.35 -20.59 -8.85
CA THR A 144 29.26 -19.22 -8.33
C THR A 144 27.82 -18.73 -8.42
N ASP A 145 27.47 -17.75 -7.60
CA ASP A 145 26.16 -17.08 -7.65
C ASP A 145 25.95 -16.44 -9.02
N HIS A 146 24.80 -16.71 -9.65
CA HIS A 146 24.44 -16.12 -10.93
C HIS A 146 22.93 -16.13 -11.15
N ARG A 147 22.49 -15.44 -12.19
CA ARG A 147 21.08 -15.39 -12.61
C ARG A 147 20.87 -16.21 -13.88
N VAL A 148 19.77 -16.95 -13.92
CA VAL A 148 19.36 -17.76 -15.07
C VAL A 148 18.04 -17.23 -15.61
N LEU A 149 18.03 -16.86 -16.88
CA LEU A 149 16.84 -16.46 -17.61
C LEU A 149 16.08 -17.70 -18.07
N VAL A 150 14.78 -17.77 -17.76
CA VAL A 150 13.90 -18.85 -18.20
C VAL A 150 12.95 -18.29 -19.25
N GLU A 151 12.98 -18.87 -20.44
CA GLU A 151 12.25 -18.39 -21.61
C GLU A 151 11.37 -19.48 -22.23
N LEU A 152 10.21 -19.07 -22.72
CA LEU A 152 9.33 -19.88 -23.55
C LEU A 152 9.72 -19.65 -25.02
N ASP A 153 10.14 -20.71 -25.70
CA ASP A 153 10.44 -20.75 -27.13
C ASP A 153 9.27 -21.39 -27.87
N VAL A 154 8.67 -20.68 -28.83
CA VAL A 154 7.47 -21.09 -29.58
C VAL A 154 7.73 -21.04 -31.07
N TRP A 155 7.33 -22.08 -31.80
CA TRP A 155 7.42 -22.12 -33.26
C TRP A 155 6.30 -22.96 -33.88
N GLU A 156 6.21 -22.94 -35.20
CA GLU A 156 5.26 -23.73 -35.96
C GLU A 156 5.99 -24.58 -36.98
N ARG A 157 5.52 -25.80 -37.19
CA ARG A 157 6.10 -26.73 -38.17
C ARG A 157 5.05 -27.61 -38.79
N LEU A 158 5.39 -28.17 -39.93
CA LEU A 158 4.58 -29.20 -40.56
C LEU A 158 4.71 -30.55 -39.81
N LEU A 159 3.59 -31.26 -39.72
CA LEU A 159 3.54 -32.64 -39.25
C LEU A 159 3.76 -33.62 -40.40
N THR A 160 4.44 -34.72 -40.09
CA THR A 160 4.64 -35.85 -41.02
C THR A 160 3.76 -37.05 -40.64
N PRO A 161 3.43 -37.96 -41.58
CA PRO A 161 2.66 -39.17 -41.25
C PRO A 161 3.32 -40.08 -40.21
N ASP A 162 4.65 -40.05 -40.12
CA ASP A 162 5.39 -40.80 -39.09
C ASP A 162 5.09 -40.28 -37.68
N GLU A 163 4.68 -39.01 -37.56
CA GLU A 163 4.34 -38.36 -36.29
C GLU A 163 2.84 -38.38 -35.99
N ASP A 164 1.99 -38.27 -37.02
CA ASP A 164 0.54 -38.41 -36.94
C ASP A 164 0.06 -39.34 -38.07
N PRO A 165 -0.03 -40.67 -37.81
CA PRO A 165 -0.51 -41.63 -38.79
C PRO A 165 -1.93 -41.33 -39.30
N GLY A 166 -2.72 -40.53 -38.55
CA GLY A 166 -4.04 -40.08 -38.95
C GLY A 166 -4.06 -39.09 -40.11
N LEU A 167 -2.90 -38.61 -40.57
CA LEU A 167 -2.76 -37.85 -41.82
C LEU A 167 -3.02 -38.72 -43.06
N ILE A 168 -2.81 -40.04 -42.95
CA ILE A 168 -3.10 -41.01 -44.01
C ILE A 168 -4.58 -41.38 -43.91
N HIS A 169 -5.34 -41.06 -44.95
CA HIS A 169 -6.75 -41.42 -44.99
C HIS A 169 -6.90 -42.93 -45.22
N THR A 170 -7.53 -43.64 -44.27
CA THR A 170 -7.61 -45.11 -44.25
C THR A 170 -8.22 -45.71 -45.53
N GLY A 171 -9.19 -45.02 -46.14
CA GLY A 171 -9.82 -45.47 -47.39
C GLY A 171 -9.02 -45.18 -48.66
N LEU A 172 -8.01 -44.30 -48.60
CA LEU A 172 -7.22 -43.89 -49.78
C LEU A 172 -5.76 -44.38 -49.70
N GLY A 173 -5.26 -44.71 -48.51
CA GLY A 173 -3.90 -45.18 -48.29
C GLY A 173 -2.82 -44.10 -48.52
N VAL A 174 -3.22 -42.85 -48.70
CA VAL A 174 -2.34 -41.70 -48.94
C VAL A 174 -2.72 -40.53 -48.05
N GLU A 175 -1.80 -39.58 -47.89
CA GLU A 175 -2.04 -38.31 -47.21
C GLU A 175 -3.14 -37.52 -47.94
N THR A 176 -4.13 -37.01 -47.19
CA THR A 176 -5.18 -36.15 -47.76
C THR A 176 -4.98 -34.68 -47.44
N CYS A 177 -4.19 -34.34 -46.43
CA CYS A 177 -3.88 -32.97 -46.08
C CYS A 177 -2.58 -32.85 -45.29
N ALA A 178 -1.99 -31.66 -45.36
CA ALA A 178 -0.89 -31.20 -44.54
C ALA A 178 -1.45 -30.55 -43.26
N ARG A 179 -0.80 -30.77 -42.10
CA ARG A 179 -1.16 -30.09 -40.85
C ARG A 179 0.05 -29.38 -40.27
N THR A 180 -0.17 -28.16 -39.79
CA THR A 180 0.83 -27.41 -39.03
C THR A 180 0.54 -27.56 -37.54
N ARG A 181 1.59 -27.79 -36.75
CA ARG A 181 1.53 -27.84 -35.29
C ARG A 181 2.35 -26.71 -34.72
N ARG A 182 1.79 -26.06 -33.70
CA ARG A 182 2.53 -25.13 -32.84
C ARG A 182 3.24 -25.94 -31.76
N GLU A 183 4.55 -25.81 -31.72
CA GLU A 183 5.43 -26.43 -30.74
C GLU A 183 5.95 -25.37 -29.78
N TRP A 184 6.31 -25.82 -28.59
CA TRP A 184 6.94 -24.96 -27.60
C TRP A 184 7.91 -25.75 -26.73
N VAL A 185 8.88 -25.05 -26.15
CA VAL A 185 9.77 -25.60 -25.12
C VAL A 185 10.22 -24.48 -24.18
N VAL A 186 10.42 -24.81 -22.90
CA VAL A 186 11.02 -23.88 -21.93
C VAL A 186 12.52 -24.11 -21.90
N ARG A 187 13.27 -23.02 -22.06
CA ARG A 187 14.73 -23.00 -22.07
C ARG A 187 15.26 -22.18 -20.92
N ALA A 188 16.46 -22.51 -20.46
CA ALA A 188 17.12 -21.81 -19.38
C ALA A 188 18.57 -21.49 -19.76
N TYR A 189 18.96 -20.22 -19.63
CA TYR A 189 20.27 -19.71 -20.01
C TYR A 189 20.84 -18.79 -18.94
N PRO A 190 22.17 -18.64 -18.81
CA PRO A 190 22.73 -17.55 -18.04
C PRO A 190 22.16 -16.20 -18.51
N GLU A 191 21.70 -15.35 -17.60
CA GLU A 191 21.08 -14.05 -17.97
C GLU A 191 22.05 -13.14 -18.75
N THR A 192 23.35 -13.30 -18.55
CA THR A 192 24.41 -12.58 -19.26
C THR A 192 24.70 -13.12 -20.66
N THR A 193 24.14 -14.27 -21.03
CA THR A 193 24.35 -14.91 -22.34
C THR A 193 23.03 -15.50 -22.81
N PRO A 194 22.18 -14.66 -23.45
CA PRO A 194 20.91 -15.12 -24.00
C PRO A 194 21.13 -16.30 -24.96
N GLY A 195 20.17 -17.22 -24.99
CA GLY A 195 20.23 -18.36 -25.89
C GLY A 195 20.22 -17.96 -27.36
N PRO A 196 20.63 -18.87 -28.27
CA PRO A 196 20.52 -18.61 -29.70
C PRO A 196 19.03 -18.58 -30.10
N HIS A 197 18.51 -17.39 -30.42
CA HIS A 197 17.19 -17.24 -31.01
C HIS A 197 17.22 -17.72 -32.47
N LEU A 198 16.35 -18.66 -32.80
CA LEU A 198 16.26 -19.26 -34.13
C LEU A 198 15.33 -18.44 -35.02
N PRO A 199 15.63 -18.33 -36.33
CA PRO A 199 14.69 -17.79 -37.29
C PRO A 199 13.37 -18.56 -37.28
N GLY A 200 12.24 -17.84 -37.31
CA GLY A 200 10.89 -18.45 -37.29
C GLY A 200 10.36 -18.83 -35.91
N HIS A 201 11.16 -18.62 -34.86
CA HIS A 201 10.76 -18.82 -33.47
C HIS A 201 10.39 -17.49 -32.81
N SER A 202 9.55 -17.56 -31.78
CA SER A 202 9.12 -16.44 -30.95
C SER A 202 9.42 -16.77 -29.49
N TYR A 203 9.91 -15.77 -28.74
CA TYR A 203 10.42 -15.97 -27.38
C TYR A 203 9.72 -15.04 -26.38
N ALA A 204 9.41 -15.56 -25.18
CA ALA A 204 8.92 -14.76 -24.06
C ALA A 204 9.58 -15.16 -22.74
N THR A 205 9.98 -14.19 -21.94
CA THR A 205 10.54 -14.45 -20.60
C THR A 205 9.45 -14.92 -19.64
N LEU A 206 9.67 -16.05 -18.98
CA LEU A 206 8.80 -16.58 -17.93
C LEU A 206 9.28 -16.18 -16.54
N ALA A 207 10.56 -16.33 -16.25
CA ALA A 207 11.11 -16.03 -14.94
C ALA A 207 12.62 -15.73 -15.00
N VAL A 208 13.14 -15.19 -13.91
CA VAL A 208 14.58 -15.22 -13.62
C VAL A 208 14.81 -16.00 -12.34
N LEU A 209 15.74 -16.95 -12.38
CA LEU A 209 16.17 -17.72 -11.22
C LEU A 209 17.43 -17.09 -10.63
N GLN A 210 17.42 -16.80 -9.33
CA GLN A 210 18.59 -16.44 -8.56
C GLN A 210 19.25 -17.72 -8.03
N ARG A 211 20.34 -18.14 -8.65
CA ARG A 211 21.03 -19.40 -8.35
C ARG A 211 22.23 -19.13 -7.46
N PHE A 212 22.31 -19.81 -6.31
CA PHE A 212 23.39 -19.65 -5.33
C PHE A 212 24.39 -20.80 -5.39
N THR A 213 25.64 -20.48 -5.06
CA THR A 213 26.78 -21.38 -5.07
C THR A 213 26.50 -22.64 -4.25
N GLY A 214 26.70 -23.82 -4.86
CA GLY A 214 26.52 -25.12 -4.22
C GLY A 214 25.07 -25.55 -3.99
N GLN A 215 24.07 -24.73 -4.35
CA GLN A 215 22.66 -25.08 -4.21
C GLN A 215 22.10 -25.64 -5.51
N ASP A 216 21.72 -26.91 -5.48
CA ASP A 216 21.13 -27.61 -6.63
C ASP A 216 19.61 -27.40 -6.72
N VAL A 217 18.90 -27.35 -5.60
CA VAL A 217 17.43 -27.12 -5.53
C VAL A 217 17.06 -25.70 -5.97
N VAL A 218 15.98 -25.58 -6.76
CA VAL A 218 15.34 -24.29 -7.08
C VAL A 218 14.23 -24.00 -6.06
N ALA A 219 14.50 -23.08 -5.11
CA ALA A 219 13.58 -22.71 -4.04
C ALA A 219 12.66 -21.53 -4.44
N ASP A 220 11.53 -21.34 -3.74
CA ASP A 220 10.51 -20.35 -4.11
C ASP A 220 11.06 -18.91 -4.08
N GLY A 221 11.84 -18.57 -3.04
CA GLY A 221 12.49 -17.26 -2.92
C GLY A 221 13.59 -16.98 -3.96
N GLN A 222 13.96 -17.98 -4.78
CA GLN A 222 14.91 -17.81 -5.89
C GLN A 222 14.21 -17.49 -7.22
N ILE A 223 12.89 -17.62 -7.31
CA ILE A 223 12.13 -17.48 -8.56
C ILE A 223 11.52 -16.09 -8.62
N ILE A 224 11.96 -15.29 -9.59
CA ILE A 224 11.37 -13.99 -9.91
C ILE A 224 10.47 -14.18 -11.13
N ASP A 225 9.16 -14.24 -10.94
CA ASP A 225 8.18 -14.32 -12.03
C ASP A 225 8.27 -13.06 -12.91
N ARG A 226 8.42 -13.25 -14.23
CA ARG A 226 8.53 -12.18 -15.22
C ARG A 226 7.41 -12.21 -16.25
N ARG A 227 6.46 -13.14 -16.12
CA ARG A 227 5.32 -13.23 -17.04
C ARG A 227 4.46 -11.98 -16.91
N GLN A 228 4.06 -11.43 -18.06
CA GLN A 228 2.92 -10.53 -18.09
C GLN A 228 1.65 -11.35 -17.82
N ARG A 229 0.77 -10.84 -16.96
CA ARG A 229 -0.45 -11.55 -16.52
C ARG A 229 -1.65 -10.65 -16.70
N ARG A 230 -2.84 -11.27 -16.75
CA ARG A 230 -4.12 -10.56 -16.93
C ARG A 230 -4.14 -9.75 -18.21
N LEU A 231 -3.72 -10.37 -19.32
CA LEU A 231 -3.93 -9.78 -20.62
C LEU A 231 -5.42 -9.56 -20.82
N LEU A 232 -5.79 -8.29 -20.95
CA LEU A 232 -7.14 -7.80 -21.16
C LEU A 232 -7.12 -6.98 -22.46
N LEU A 233 -8.29 -6.85 -23.10
CA LEU A 233 -8.54 -5.90 -24.20
C LEU A 233 -9.23 -4.62 -23.68
N PRO A 234 -8.75 -3.90 -22.63
CA PRO A 234 -9.33 -2.59 -22.37
C PRO A 234 -8.83 -1.65 -23.48
N PRO A 235 -9.63 -0.65 -23.90
CA PRO A 235 -9.11 0.43 -24.72
C PRO A 235 -7.93 1.05 -23.97
N ALA A 236 -6.72 0.97 -24.53
CA ALA A 236 -5.51 1.45 -23.85
C ALA A 236 -5.63 2.93 -23.47
N ASN A 237 -6.34 3.72 -24.29
CA ASN A 237 -6.63 5.12 -24.01
C ASN A 237 -7.55 5.33 -22.80
N LEU A 238 -8.43 4.37 -22.43
CA LEU A 238 -9.30 4.55 -21.28
C LEU A 238 -8.50 4.68 -19.97
N VAL A 239 -7.38 3.97 -19.85
CA VAL A 239 -6.51 4.06 -18.68
C VAL A 239 -5.81 5.42 -18.63
N THR A 240 -5.28 5.88 -19.77
CA THR A 240 -4.63 7.19 -19.87
C THR A 240 -5.61 8.34 -19.68
N ASP A 241 -6.78 8.28 -20.32
CA ASP A 241 -7.80 9.33 -20.30
C ASP A 241 -8.45 9.45 -18.92
N LEU A 242 -8.65 8.35 -18.20
CA LEU A 242 -9.29 8.37 -16.87
C LEU A 242 -8.30 8.59 -15.73
N LEU A 243 -7.09 8.04 -15.83
CA LEU A 243 -6.15 7.97 -14.70
C LEU A 243 -4.87 8.76 -14.94
N GLY A 244 -4.60 9.22 -16.16
CA GLY A 244 -3.34 9.91 -16.51
C GLY A 244 -2.11 8.98 -16.46
N VAL A 245 -2.31 7.67 -16.40
CA VAL A 245 -1.25 6.67 -16.23
C VAL A 245 -1.03 5.95 -17.56
N ASP A 246 0.24 5.68 -17.88
CA ASP A 246 0.57 4.88 -19.05
C ASP A 246 -0.01 3.45 -18.89
N PRO A 247 -0.67 2.89 -19.91
CA PRO A 247 -1.27 1.56 -19.81
C PRO A 247 -0.26 0.46 -19.46
N TYR A 248 1.01 0.59 -19.87
CA TYR A 248 2.08 -0.34 -19.52
C TYR A 248 2.37 -0.29 -18.02
N ASP A 249 2.55 0.90 -17.45
CA ASP A 249 2.77 1.11 -16.02
C ASP A 249 1.59 0.58 -15.21
N TYR A 250 0.37 0.91 -15.62
CA TYR A 250 -0.85 0.42 -14.99
C TYR A 250 -0.92 -1.12 -15.00
N ARG A 251 -0.54 -1.77 -16.11
CA ARG A 251 -0.49 -3.25 -16.21
C ARG A 251 0.61 -3.84 -15.32
N ALA A 252 1.75 -3.18 -15.21
CA ALA A 252 2.84 -3.54 -14.30
C ALA A 252 2.51 -3.29 -12.81
N GLY A 253 1.36 -2.69 -12.51
CA GLY A 253 0.93 -2.38 -11.14
C GLY A 253 1.37 -1.00 -10.65
N GLN A 254 2.04 -0.22 -11.49
CA GLN A 254 2.52 1.11 -11.18
C GLN A 254 1.43 2.17 -11.46
N GLY A 255 1.38 3.22 -10.64
CA GLY A 255 0.42 4.32 -10.81
C GLY A 255 -1.06 3.94 -10.64
N ARG A 256 -1.37 2.73 -10.15
CA ARG A 256 -2.77 2.35 -9.94
C ARG A 256 -3.41 3.24 -8.86
N PRO A 257 -4.67 3.68 -9.07
CA PRO A 257 -5.43 4.30 -8.00
C PRO A 257 -5.50 3.37 -6.79
N PRO A 258 -5.51 3.93 -5.57
CA PRO A 258 -5.53 3.13 -4.33
C PRO A 258 -6.83 2.34 -4.13
N ILE A 259 -7.85 2.59 -4.94
CA ILE A 259 -9.15 1.92 -4.93
C ILE A 259 -9.63 1.72 -6.36
N SER A 260 -10.53 0.78 -6.60
CA SER A 260 -11.13 0.64 -7.93
C SER A 260 -12.06 1.81 -8.26
N LEU A 261 -12.18 2.16 -9.53
CA LEU A 261 -13.11 3.20 -9.99
C LEU A 261 -14.56 2.86 -9.62
N ARG A 262 -14.91 1.56 -9.62
CA ARG A 262 -16.23 1.08 -9.18
C ARG A 262 -16.49 1.42 -7.72
N GLU A 263 -15.54 1.15 -6.83
CA GLU A 263 -15.66 1.48 -5.40
C GLU A 263 -15.76 2.99 -5.20
N ALA A 264 -14.96 3.77 -5.93
CA ALA A 264 -15.03 5.22 -5.88
C ALA A 264 -16.41 5.75 -6.30
N ILE A 265 -16.95 5.30 -7.43
CA ILE A 265 -18.28 5.68 -7.91
C ILE A 265 -19.36 5.26 -6.91
N ASN A 266 -19.31 4.03 -6.39
CA ASN A 266 -20.29 3.53 -5.44
C ASN A 266 -20.27 4.34 -4.14
N ALA A 267 -19.09 4.70 -3.63
CA ALA A 267 -18.95 5.55 -2.45
C ALA A 267 -19.58 6.93 -2.70
N LEU A 268 -19.28 7.55 -3.83
CA LEU A 268 -19.84 8.87 -4.19
C LEU A 268 -21.36 8.82 -4.37
N LEU A 269 -21.90 7.78 -5.00
CA LEU A 269 -23.35 7.57 -5.14
C LEU A 269 -24.05 7.36 -3.78
N ALA A 270 -23.35 6.77 -2.82
CA ALA A 270 -23.81 6.64 -1.44
C ALA A 270 -23.62 7.91 -0.59
N GLY A 271 -23.09 8.99 -1.17
CA GLY A 271 -22.77 10.23 -0.46
C GLY A 271 -21.55 10.12 0.47
N GLN A 272 -20.77 9.04 0.34
CA GLN A 272 -19.54 8.78 1.09
C GLN A 272 -18.32 9.28 0.31
N LEU A 273 -17.19 9.44 1.01
CA LEU A 273 -15.92 9.67 0.34
C LEU A 273 -15.29 8.34 -0.08
N PRO A 274 -14.61 8.29 -1.23
CA PRO A 274 -13.83 7.12 -1.60
C PRO A 274 -12.70 6.88 -0.59
N THR A 275 -12.60 5.65 -0.08
CA THR A 275 -11.58 5.27 0.92
C THR A 275 -11.03 3.89 0.63
N THR A 276 -9.78 3.65 1.04
CA THR A 276 -9.19 2.30 1.00
C THR A 276 -9.86 1.38 2.02
N THR A 277 -9.58 0.09 1.91
CA THR A 277 -9.91 -0.87 2.96
C THR A 277 -9.27 -0.47 4.29
N ASP A 278 -9.92 -0.87 5.38
CA ASP A 278 -9.39 -0.67 6.72
C ASP A 278 -8.17 -1.58 6.93
N LEU A 279 -7.06 -1.00 7.36
CA LEU A 279 -5.82 -1.70 7.66
C LEU A 279 -5.66 -1.82 9.17
N SER A 280 -5.48 -3.04 9.68
CA SER A 280 -5.11 -3.22 11.09
C SER A 280 -3.66 -2.78 11.31
N VAL A 281 -3.42 -1.99 12.36
CA VAL A 281 -2.08 -1.47 12.69
C VAL A 281 -1.22 -2.55 13.34
N SER A 282 -1.80 -3.31 14.27
CA SER A 282 -1.09 -4.36 15.01
C SER A 282 -2.09 -5.28 15.70
N PRO A 283 -2.73 -6.19 14.95
CA PRO A 283 -3.76 -7.06 15.50
C PRO A 283 -3.17 -7.91 16.63
N GLY A 284 -3.82 -7.95 17.79
CA GLY A 284 -3.34 -8.73 18.92
C GLY A 284 -4.30 -8.73 20.10
N PRO A 285 -4.08 -9.62 21.09
CA PRO A 285 -4.88 -9.62 22.31
C PRO A 285 -4.50 -8.42 23.19
N GLY A 286 -5.49 -7.61 23.57
CA GLY A 286 -5.31 -6.49 24.50
C GLY A 286 -6.04 -5.25 24.02
N SER A 287 -6.57 -4.46 24.95
CA SER A 287 -7.26 -3.21 24.62
C SER A 287 -6.23 -2.13 24.30
N ASP A 288 -5.96 -1.95 23.01
CA ASP A 288 -5.08 -0.92 22.51
C ASP A 288 -5.73 0.46 22.65
N THR A 289 -5.01 1.36 23.29
CA THR A 289 -5.43 2.74 23.45
C THR A 289 -4.44 3.65 22.77
N ILE A 290 -4.96 4.46 21.85
CA ILE A 290 -4.18 5.48 21.18
C ILE A 290 -4.55 6.88 21.68
N ARG A 291 -3.52 7.72 21.73
CA ARG A 291 -3.62 9.17 21.81
C ARG A 291 -3.19 9.78 20.48
N ARG A 292 -2.53 10.93 20.51
CA ARG A 292 -2.14 11.70 19.32
C ARG A 292 -0.67 11.43 18.97
N ALA A 293 -0.31 10.15 18.89
CA ALA A 293 1.06 9.70 18.63
C ALA A 293 1.11 8.88 17.33
N PHE A 294 0.48 9.42 16.29
CA PHE A 294 0.59 8.93 14.92
C PHE A 294 1.23 10.03 14.09
N VAL A 295 2.34 9.71 13.44
CA VAL A 295 3.20 10.73 12.83
C VAL A 295 3.72 10.29 11.47
N LEU A 296 3.92 11.27 10.58
CA LEU A 296 4.63 11.10 9.33
C LEU A 296 6.13 11.24 9.59
N ASP A 297 6.91 10.22 9.25
CA ASP A 297 8.36 10.26 9.39
C ASP A 297 9.07 10.86 8.16
N SER A 298 10.39 11.10 8.29
CA SER A 298 11.21 11.68 7.22
C SER A 298 11.46 10.72 6.05
N GLN A 299 11.09 9.45 6.17
CA GLN A 299 11.26 8.40 5.18
C GLN A 299 9.94 8.04 4.47
N ASN A 300 8.97 8.96 4.46
CA ASN A 300 7.66 8.77 3.85
C ASN A 300 6.90 7.55 4.41
N GLY A 301 7.02 7.30 5.71
CA GLY A 301 6.25 6.29 6.44
C GLY A 301 5.33 6.91 7.49
N LEU A 302 4.28 6.17 7.85
CA LEU A 302 3.47 6.51 9.01
C LEU A 302 3.86 5.62 10.18
N ALA A 303 4.25 6.24 11.29
CA ALA A 303 4.57 5.55 12.53
C ALA A 303 3.44 5.77 13.54
N ALA A 304 2.97 4.68 14.14
CA ALA A 304 1.95 4.69 15.18
C ALA A 304 2.57 4.27 16.52
N PHE A 305 2.22 5.00 17.59
CA PHE A 305 2.63 4.71 18.95
C PHE A 305 1.39 4.64 19.85
N TRP A 306 1.27 3.60 20.67
CA TRP A 306 0.06 3.35 21.46
C TRP A 306 0.35 2.60 22.75
N ILE A 307 -0.65 2.59 23.63
CA ILE A 307 -0.65 1.86 24.89
C ILE A 307 -1.28 0.49 24.63
N SER A 308 -0.64 -0.58 25.08
CA SER A 308 -1.23 -1.91 25.04
C SER A 308 -0.86 -2.76 26.25
N PRO A 309 -1.80 -3.50 26.86
CA PRO A 309 -1.53 -4.45 27.93
C PRO A 309 -1.09 -5.83 27.42
N ARG A 310 -0.76 -5.97 26.13
CA ARG A 310 -0.47 -7.27 25.49
C ARG A 310 0.75 -8.03 26.04
N VAL A 311 1.60 -7.38 26.84
CA VAL A 311 2.74 -8.01 27.52
C VAL A 311 2.47 -8.06 29.02
N GLY A 312 2.20 -9.26 29.54
CA GLY A 312 2.01 -9.50 30.97
C GLY A 312 0.82 -8.78 31.60
N SER A 313 -0.17 -8.34 30.81
CA SER A 313 -1.31 -7.51 31.27
C SER A 313 -0.89 -6.17 31.90
N VAL A 314 0.32 -5.69 31.57
CA VAL A 314 0.83 -4.39 32.00
C VAL A 314 0.85 -3.46 30.78
N ASN A 315 0.33 -2.24 30.94
CA ASN A 315 0.36 -1.24 29.89
C ASN A 315 1.81 -0.92 29.51
N GLN A 316 2.15 -1.17 28.25
CA GLN A 316 3.42 -0.80 27.64
C GLN A 316 3.15 0.10 26.43
N ILE A 317 4.16 0.89 26.05
CA ILE A 317 4.14 1.64 24.80
C ILE A 317 4.63 0.72 23.68
N PHE A 318 3.84 0.61 22.62
CA PHE A 318 4.18 -0.09 21.40
C PHE A 318 4.34 0.90 20.25
N ALA A 319 5.12 0.49 19.25
CA ALA A 319 5.31 1.24 18.03
C ALA A 319 5.30 0.32 16.81
N THR A 320 4.80 0.83 15.68
CA THR A 320 4.93 0.20 14.37
C THR A 320 5.00 1.28 13.29
N ARG A 321 5.34 0.88 12.06
CA ARG A 321 5.43 1.72 10.88
C ARG A 321 4.87 1.03 9.66
N ILE A 322 4.19 1.80 8.80
CA ILE A 322 3.87 1.43 7.42
C ILE A 322 4.72 2.26 6.46
N ASP A 323 5.22 1.63 5.40
CA ASP A 323 5.86 2.32 4.29
C ASP A 323 4.81 2.78 3.27
N LEU A 324 4.70 4.09 3.05
CA LEU A 324 3.70 4.64 2.13
C LEU A 324 4.08 4.49 0.65
N ALA A 325 5.30 4.02 0.34
CA ALA A 325 5.63 3.57 -1.00
C ALA A 325 5.05 2.17 -1.31
N ALA A 326 4.71 1.39 -0.29
CA ALA A 326 4.16 0.05 -0.41
C ALA A 326 3.06 -0.22 0.65
N PRO A 327 1.95 0.56 0.65
CA PRO A 327 0.92 0.45 1.69
C PRO A 327 0.24 -0.93 1.72
N ASP A 328 0.23 -1.66 0.60
CA ASP A 328 -0.30 -3.02 0.50
C ASP A 328 0.49 -4.04 1.33
N ALA A 329 1.74 -3.73 1.70
CA ALA A 329 2.53 -4.56 2.62
C ALA A 329 2.02 -4.49 4.07
N GLY A 330 1.17 -3.50 4.39
CA GLY A 330 0.64 -3.28 5.72
C GLY A 330 1.66 -2.70 6.70
N PHE A 331 1.27 -2.63 7.98
CA PHE A 331 2.18 -2.23 9.05
C PHE A 331 3.18 -3.34 9.35
N ALA A 332 4.41 -2.94 9.68
CA ALA A 332 5.42 -3.85 10.20
C ALA A 332 4.99 -4.48 11.53
N PRO A 333 5.64 -5.57 11.98
CA PRO A 333 5.40 -6.10 13.32
C PRO A 333 5.65 -5.03 14.40
N ALA A 334 4.74 -4.96 15.37
CA ALA A 334 4.85 -4.02 16.47
C ALA A 334 6.04 -4.33 17.38
N VAL A 335 6.70 -3.28 17.86
CA VAL A 335 7.83 -3.33 18.79
C VAL A 335 7.41 -2.71 20.11
N ALA A 336 7.69 -3.38 21.24
CA ALA A 336 7.54 -2.79 22.56
C ALA A 336 8.66 -1.75 22.79
N VAL A 337 8.28 -0.48 22.93
CA VAL A 337 9.19 0.63 23.23
C VAL A 337 9.59 0.60 24.71
N THR A 338 8.66 0.21 25.58
CA THR A 338 8.87 0.09 27.03
C THR A 338 8.78 -1.35 27.50
N SER A 339 9.23 -1.60 28.73
CA SER A 339 9.10 -2.89 29.39
C SER A 339 8.97 -2.73 30.91
N GLY A 340 8.56 -3.79 31.60
CA GLY A 340 8.50 -3.81 33.07
C GLY A 340 7.20 -3.20 33.60
N THR A 341 7.30 -2.02 34.21
CA THR A 341 6.18 -1.33 34.88
C THR A 341 5.17 -0.74 33.91
N THR A 342 4.08 -0.16 34.44
CA THR A 342 3.05 0.51 33.63
C THR A 342 3.58 1.79 33.00
N HIS A 343 3.40 1.90 31.68
CA HIS A 343 3.68 3.11 30.89
C HIS A 343 2.44 3.52 30.10
N VAL A 344 2.15 4.82 30.08
CA VAL A 344 0.93 5.38 29.44
C VAL A 344 1.20 6.72 28.75
N GLU A 345 0.18 7.23 28.06
CA GLU A 345 0.14 8.56 27.44
C GLU A 345 1.35 8.87 26.54
N PRO A 346 1.65 8.03 25.53
CA PRO A 346 2.79 8.28 24.66
C PRO A 346 2.53 9.48 23.74
N THR A 347 3.59 10.22 23.46
CA THR A 347 3.70 11.20 22.39
C THR A 347 4.99 10.91 21.62
N ALA A 348 4.94 11.03 20.30
CA ALA A 348 6.08 10.74 19.43
C ALA A 348 6.37 11.93 18.52
N VAL A 349 7.65 12.23 18.37
CA VAL A 349 8.13 13.33 17.55
C VAL A 349 9.15 12.76 16.56
N PRO A 350 8.84 12.70 15.26
CA PRO A 350 9.80 12.28 14.26
C PRO A 350 10.87 13.37 14.11
N LEU A 351 12.14 12.94 14.08
CA LEU A 351 13.28 13.82 13.92
C LEU A 351 13.80 13.78 12.46
N PRO A 352 14.40 14.86 11.94
CA PRO A 352 14.89 14.91 10.56
C PRO A 352 15.93 13.83 10.21
N ASN A 353 16.65 13.31 11.21
CA ASN A 353 17.65 12.26 11.05
C ASN A 353 17.06 10.83 10.99
N GLY A 354 15.73 10.68 10.96
CA GLY A 354 15.05 9.38 10.92
C GLY A 354 14.89 8.70 12.28
N GLU A 355 15.28 9.38 13.37
CA GLU A 355 14.98 8.94 14.73
C GLU A 355 13.58 9.39 15.16
N PHE A 356 13.08 8.78 16.21
CA PHE A 356 11.91 9.22 16.95
C PHE A 356 12.35 9.62 18.35
N LEU A 357 11.77 10.70 18.84
CA LEU A 357 11.75 11.01 20.26
C LEU A 357 10.36 10.66 20.79
N VAL A 358 10.30 9.64 21.66
CA VAL A 358 9.05 9.13 22.23
C VAL A 358 9.02 9.44 23.72
N ALA A 359 8.18 10.38 24.13
CA ALA A 359 7.95 10.69 25.53
C ALA A 359 6.70 9.97 26.03
N TYR A 360 6.72 9.52 27.28
CA TYR A 360 5.63 8.78 27.91
C TYR A 360 5.72 8.91 29.42
N GLN A 361 4.63 8.53 30.08
CA GLN A 361 4.51 8.55 31.52
C GLN A 361 4.88 7.18 32.11
N ASN A 362 5.82 7.15 33.05
CA ASN A 362 6.21 5.93 33.79
C ASN A 362 5.41 5.84 35.10
N GLY A 363 4.15 5.44 34.99
CA GLY A 363 3.22 5.36 36.13
C GLY A 363 1.77 5.63 35.73
N LEU A 364 0.86 5.61 36.71
CA LEU A 364 -0.55 5.92 36.52
C LEU A 364 -0.83 7.41 36.67
N LEU A 365 -1.90 7.89 36.02
CA LEU A 365 -2.34 9.28 36.14
C LEU A 365 -2.56 9.66 37.61
N SER A 366 -2.14 10.87 37.96
CA SER A 366 -2.28 11.49 39.28
C SER A 366 -1.59 10.76 40.45
N SER A 367 -0.67 9.83 40.18
CA SER A 367 0.21 9.26 41.21
C SER A 367 1.40 10.18 41.48
N ALA A 368 1.77 10.33 42.75
CA ALA A 368 2.93 11.12 43.16
C ALA A 368 4.28 10.54 42.70
N SER A 369 4.31 9.24 42.36
CA SER A 369 5.49 8.54 41.84
C SER A 369 5.63 8.60 40.32
N THR A 370 4.70 9.26 39.64
CA THR A 370 4.64 9.30 38.19
C THR A 370 5.57 10.38 37.67
N ASP A 371 6.45 10.02 36.75
CA ASP A 371 7.31 10.97 36.05
C ASP A 371 7.17 10.77 34.53
N VAL A 372 7.46 11.84 33.77
CA VAL A 372 7.60 11.76 32.32
C VAL A 372 9.05 11.50 31.97
N VAL A 373 9.27 10.47 31.17
CA VAL A 373 10.55 10.12 30.57
C VAL A 373 10.41 10.09 29.05
N PHE A 374 11.53 10.06 28.35
CA PHE A 374 11.54 9.86 26.92
C PHE A 374 12.69 8.97 26.47
N LYS A 375 12.49 8.32 25.33
CA LYS A 375 13.52 7.59 24.60
C LYS A 375 13.77 8.24 23.25
N ARG A 376 14.99 8.10 22.75
CA ARG A 376 15.38 8.60 21.42
C ARG A 376 16.22 7.55 20.70
N ALA A 377 15.73 7.11 19.53
CA ALA A 377 16.44 6.22 18.62
C ALA A 377 15.66 6.09 17.31
N THR A 378 16.21 5.37 16.32
CA THR A 378 15.41 4.82 15.22
C THR A 378 14.33 3.87 15.75
N LEU A 379 13.26 3.62 14.99
CA LEU A 379 12.15 2.75 15.42
C LEU A 379 12.64 1.38 15.93
N ALA A 380 13.59 0.76 15.22
CA ALA A 380 14.17 -0.53 15.61
C ALA A 380 15.05 -0.45 16.87
N GLY A 381 15.62 0.72 17.17
CA GLY A 381 16.48 0.95 18.34
C GLY A 381 15.73 1.38 19.60
N LEU A 382 14.45 1.77 19.50
CA LEU A 382 13.69 2.36 20.61
C LEU A 382 13.59 1.46 21.85
N ALA A 383 13.45 0.14 21.68
CA ALA A 383 13.36 -0.79 22.80
C ALA A 383 14.63 -0.73 23.69
N ALA A 384 15.81 -0.65 23.07
CA ALA A 384 17.11 -0.65 23.74
C ALA A 384 17.60 0.76 24.13
N ALA A 385 16.96 1.82 23.62
CA ALA A 385 17.34 3.19 23.92
C ALA A 385 17.18 3.50 25.42
N PRO A 386 18.13 4.24 26.03
CA PRO A 386 18.05 4.61 27.43
C PRO A 386 16.91 5.60 27.66
N GLU A 387 16.22 5.45 28.80
CA GLU A 387 15.25 6.43 29.26
C GLU A 387 15.98 7.69 29.75
N GLN A 388 15.48 8.85 29.34
CA GLN A 388 15.95 10.16 29.78
C GLN A 388 14.80 10.86 30.51
N ALA A 389 15.08 11.41 31.68
CA ALA A 389 14.09 12.16 32.44
C ALA A 389 13.75 13.48 31.73
N LEU A 390 12.46 13.79 31.61
CA LEU A 390 12.03 15.06 31.03
C LEU A 390 12.16 16.21 32.05
N SER A 391 11.90 15.96 33.32
CA SER A 391 12.14 16.90 34.43
C SER A 391 13.43 16.53 35.17
N ALA A 392 14.20 17.55 35.58
CA ALA A 392 15.40 17.34 36.40
C ALA A 392 15.08 17.08 37.89
N THR A 393 13.85 17.35 38.30
CA THR A 393 13.38 17.15 39.68
C THR A 393 12.53 15.89 39.70
N ALA A 394 13.01 14.84 40.38
CA ALA A 394 12.24 13.61 40.55
C ALA A 394 10.99 13.84 41.42
N GLY A 395 9.90 13.12 41.13
CA GLY A 395 8.69 13.15 41.95
C GLY A 395 7.85 14.43 41.81
N THR A 396 7.96 15.15 40.68
CA THR A 396 7.08 16.30 40.39
C THR A 396 5.68 15.88 39.96
N ALA A 397 5.43 14.58 39.81
CA ALA A 397 4.15 14.04 39.35
C ALA A 397 3.79 14.58 37.96
N ASP A 398 4.77 14.62 37.05
CA ASP A 398 4.58 15.06 35.67
C ASP A 398 3.78 14.00 34.91
N GLU A 399 2.74 14.41 34.18
CA GLU A 399 1.82 13.53 33.46
C GLU A 399 1.39 14.11 32.11
N THR A 400 0.77 13.26 31.28
CA THR A 400 0.17 13.62 29.97
C THR A 400 1.12 14.38 29.02
N PRO A 401 2.28 13.80 28.68
CA PRO A 401 3.25 14.49 27.85
C PRO A 401 2.73 14.73 26.43
N PHE A 402 3.10 15.88 25.86
CA PHE A 402 2.87 16.19 24.45
C PHE A 402 4.10 16.84 23.85
N GLY A 403 4.67 16.23 22.81
CA GLY A 403 5.87 16.72 22.13
C GLY A 403 5.55 17.33 20.77
N VAL A 404 6.25 18.40 20.41
CA VAL A 404 6.16 19.01 19.07
C VAL A 404 7.52 19.54 18.62
N LEU A 405 7.90 19.24 17.38
CA LEU A 405 9.15 19.72 16.78
C LEU A 405 8.91 21.00 15.98
N ALA A 406 9.70 22.03 16.26
CA ALA A 406 9.76 23.26 15.47
C ALA A 406 11.23 23.67 15.27
N GLY A 407 11.72 23.56 14.03
CA GLY A 407 13.13 23.74 13.74
C GLY A 407 13.97 22.61 14.34
N ASP A 408 14.97 22.95 15.15
CA ASP A 408 15.84 22.01 15.87
C ASP A 408 15.40 21.75 17.33
N ILE A 409 14.26 22.31 17.74
CA ILE A 409 13.77 22.27 19.12
C ILE A 409 12.48 21.46 19.21
N VAL A 410 12.52 20.43 20.05
CA VAL A 410 11.33 19.72 20.53
C VAL A 410 10.83 20.44 21.78
N THR A 411 9.59 20.93 21.75
CA THR A 411 8.92 21.48 22.93
C THR A 411 8.04 20.39 23.52
N PHE A 412 8.35 19.97 24.75
CA PHE A 412 7.49 19.08 25.53
C PHE A 412 6.58 19.90 26.41
N PHE A 413 5.30 19.56 26.41
CA PHE A 413 4.32 20.02 27.37
C PHE A 413 4.03 18.89 28.34
N VAL A 414 3.91 19.22 29.63
CA VAL A 414 3.53 18.28 30.69
C VAL A 414 2.60 18.95 31.67
N ARG A 415 1.69 18.18 32.25
CA ARG A 415 0.85 18.62 33.36
C ARG A 415 1.47 18.13 34.65
N GLN A 416 1.56 18.99 35.66
CA GLN A 416 1.95 18.56 37.00
C GLN A 416 0.71 18.23 37.82
N ALA A 417 0.59 16.99 38.32
CA ALA A 417 -0.60 16.55 39.04
C ALA A 417 -0.84 17.34 40.34
N ALA A 418 0.23 17.71 41.05
CA ALA A 418 0.15 18.40 42.34
C ALA A 418 -0.43 19.82 42.25
N THR A 419 -0.04 20.57 41.23
CA THR A 419 -0.48 21.96 41.00
C THR A 419 -1.60 22.06 39.97
N ASN A 420 -1.87 20.94 39.28
CA ASN A 420 -2.80 20.87 38.18
C ASN A 420 -2.55 21.99 37.16
N THR A 421 -1.29 22.17 36.75
CA THR A 421 -0.81 23.26 35.87
C THR A 421 0.02 22.69 34.73
N TRP A 422 -0.09 23.27 33.53
CA TRP A 422 0.73 22.90 32.39
C TRP A 422 2.07 23.63 32.41
N PHE A 423 3.12 22.90 32.09
CA PHE A 423 4.48 23.39 31.92
C PHE A 423 4.99 22.98 30.55
N PHE A 424 6.07 23.63 30.10
CA PHE A 424 6.84 23.17 28.97
C PHE A 424 8.34 23.12 29.25
N ARG A 425 9.05 22.32 28.45
CA ARG A 425 10.50 22.26 28.42
C ARG A 425 10.98 22.06 26.99
N ARG A 426 12.04 22.76 26.61
CA ARG A 426 12.59 22.76 25.26
C ARG A 426 13.86 21.93 25.19
N TYR A 427 13.87 20.99 24.28
CA TYR A 427 14.97 20.07 24.02
C TYR A 427 15.50 20.29 22.62
N ARG A 428 16.76 20.71 22.49
CA ARG A 428 17.43 20.82 21.20
C ARG A 428 17.95 19.45 20.80
N HIS A 429 17.37 18.86 19.75
CA HIS A 429 17.70 17.49 19.37
C HIS A 429 19.03 17.38 18.60
N THR A 430 19.60 18.48 18.12
CA THR A 430 20.87 18.47 17.38
C THR A 430 22.09 18.26 18.29
N ASP A 431 22.03 18.71 19.55
CA ASP A 431 23.09 18.55 20.55
C ASP A 431 22.63 17.80 21.82
N SER A 432 21.37 17.35 21.85
CA SER A 432 20.75 16.64 22.97
C SER A 432 20.70 17.44 24.28
N THR A 433 20.54 18.76 24.20
CA THR A 433 20.51 19.65 25.36
C THR A 433 19.12 20.17 25.68
N PHE A 434 18.80 20.30 26.97
CA PHE A 434 17.64 21.08 27.40
C PHE A 434 18.01 22.57 27.49
N LEU A 435 17.20 23.42 26.86
CA LEU A 435 17.39 24.87 26.91
C LEU A 435 16.87 25.49 28.22
N ASP A 436 15.95 24.79 28.89
CA ASP A 436 15.35 25.21 30.15
C ASP A 436 15.93 24.38 31.31
N ALA A 437 16.51 25.08 32.30
CA ALA A 437 17.06 24.45 33.50
C ALA A 437 15.96 23.77 34.34
N THR A 438 14.79 24.40 34.42
CA THR A 438 13.59 23.89 35.07
C THR A 438 12.39 24.01 34.12
N PRO A 439 11.33 23.18 34.26
CA PRO A 439 10.10 23.35 33.51
C PRO A 439 9.53 24.78 33.65
N VAL A 440 9.04 25.35 32.55
CA VAL A 440 8.50 26.71 32.49
C VAL A 440 6.97 26.63 32.50
N ALA A 441 6.32 27.27 33.47
CA ALA A 441 4.86 27.25 33.56
C ALA A 441 4.22 27.94 32.35
N LEU A 442 3.15 27.35 31.80
CA LEU A 442 2.28 28.06 30.88
C LEU A 442 1.46 29.08 31.67
N PRO A 443 1.26 30.31 31.14
CA PRO A 443 0.47 31.31 31.83
C PRO A 443 -0.98 30.85 32.02
N ALA A 444 -1.42 30.66 33.26
CA ALA A 444 -2.79 30.26 33.58
C ALA A 444 -3.70 31.49 33.78
N PRO A 445 -4.99 31.42 33.40
CA PRO A 445 -5.99 32.34 33.96
C PRO A 445 -6.03 32.17 35.50
N ALA A 446 -6.32 33.24 36.23
CA ALA A 446 -6.09 33.40 37.67
C ALA A 446 -6.81 32.39 38.61
N ALA A 447 -7.56 31.41 38.11
CA ALA A 447 -8.20 30.37 38.90
C ALA A 447 -7.49 29.02 38.70
N ALA A 448 -6.83 28.53 39.75
CA ALA A 448 -6.08 27.27 39.75
C ALA A 448 -6.99 26.05 39.58
N GLY A 449 -6.59 25.12 38.71
CA GLY A 449 -7.25 23.83 38.47
C GLY A 449 -7.36 23.50 36.99
N VAL A 450 -6.31 22.96 36.37
CA VAL A 450 -6.26 22.57 34.95
C VAL A 450 -6.37 21.06 34.74
N ALA A 451 -7.57 20.48 34.65
CA ALA A 451 -7.73 19.03 34.43
C ALA A 451 -8.11 18.61 32.98
N GLY A 452 -7.84 19.44 31.97
CA GLY A 452 -8.18 19.15 30.58
C GLY A 452 -6.98 18.77 29.70
N GLY A 453 -7.25 18.17 28.53
CA GLY A 453 -6.22 17.85 27.54
C GLY A 453 -5.58 19.08 26.89
N LEU A 454 -4.39 18.86 26.35
CA LEU A 454 -3.63 19.84 25.58
C LEU A 454 -3.39 19.30 24.16
N HIS A 455 -3.32 20.21 23.20
CA HIS A 455 -2.74 19.92 21.89
C HIS A 455 -1.79 21.02 21.49
N ALA A 456 -0.75 20.64 20.75
CA ALA A 456 0.14 21.57 20.11
C ALA A 456 0.50 21.11 18.70
N THR A 457 0.97 22.03 17.89
CA THR A 457 1.41 21.80 16.52
C THR A 457 2.42 22.86 16.13
N ALA A 458 3.35 22.54 15.23
CA ALA A 458 4.33 23.49 14.74
C ALA A 458 3.99 23.92 13.32
N ALA A 459 4.11 25.22 13.05
CA ALA A 459 4.01 25.77 11.71
C ALA A 459 4.83 27.05 11.59
N GLY A 460 5.58 27.22 10.51
CA GLY A 460 6.40 28.42 10.27
C GLY A 460 7.40 28.75 11.38
N GLY A 461 7.97 27.72 12.04
CA GLY A 461 8.98 27.90 13.08
C GLY A 461 8.45 28.29 14.46
N VAL A 462 7.13 28.37 14.64
CA VAL A 462 6.49 28.56 15.96
C VAL A 462 5.67 27.34 16.34
N VAL A 463 5.38 27.23 17.62
CA VAL A 463 4.47 26.21 18.17
C VAL A 463 3.18 26.90 18.61
N TRP A 464 2.07 26.42 18.07
CA TRP A 464 0.71 26.80 18.46
C TRP A 464 0.17 25.76 19.43
N PHE A 465 -0.51 26.19 20.48
CA PHE A 465 -1.06 25.27 21.47
C PHE A 465 -2.40 25.74 22.02
N GLY A 466 -3.18 24.79 22.53
CA GLY A 466 -4.41 25.03 23.25
C GLY A 466 -4.59 24.00 24.35
N TYR A 467 -5.09 24.43 25.51
CA TYR A 467 -5.41 23.54 26.63
C TYR A 467 -6.63 24.02 27.40
N VAL A 468 -7.32 23.08 28.02
CA VAL A 468 -8.57 23.35 28.76
C VAL A 468 -8.30 23.41 30.26
N THR A 469 -8.82 24.44 30.92
CA THR A 469 -8.81 24.60 32.38
C THR A 469 -10.18 24.25 32.97
N THR A 470 -10.19 23.37 33.97
CA THR A 470 -11.42 23.01 34.70
C THR A 470 -11.91 24.11 35.62
N ALA A 471 -10.99 24.89 36.19
CA ALA A 471 -11.32 26.11 36.89
C ALA A 471 -11.86 27.13 35.87
N GLY A 472 -13.18 27.34 35.91
CA GLY A 472 -13.88 28.32 35.09
C GLY A 472 -14.38 27.83 33.73
N ASN A 473 -14.21 26.54 33.38
CA ASN A 473 -14.51 26.00 32.04
C ASN A 473 -13.99 26.93 30.95
N THR A 474 -12.67 27.09 30.83
CA THR A 474 -12.09 27.94 29.78
C THR A 474 -11.06 27.18 28.97
N MET A 475 -10.86 27.59 27.72
CA MET A 475 -9.73 27.12 26.92
C MET A 475 -8.73 28.26 26.75
N THR A 476 -7.48 28.01 27.08
CA THR A 476 -6.38 28.94 26.86
C THR A 476 -5.67 28.57 25.57
N LEU A 477 -5.44 29.57 24.71
CA LEU A 477 -4.77 29.42 23.44
C LEU A 477 -3.52 30.29 23.43
N GLY A 478 -2.46 29.77 22.86
CA GLY A 478 -1.19 30.47 22.85
C GLY A 478 -0.30 30.07 21.69
N ARG A 479 0.79 30.81 21.60
CA ARG A 479 1.86 30.62 20.64
C ARG A 479 3.17 30.69 21.41
N LEU A 480 4.19 30.00 20.94
CA LEU A 480 5.54 30.14 21.46
C LEU A 480 6.55 30.12 20.31
N THR A 481 7.60 30.92 20.47
CA THR A 481 8.77 30.87 19.62
C THR A 481 9.79 29.98 20.32
N PRO A 482 10.08 28.76 19.83
CA PRO A 482 10.91 27.79 20.55
C PRO A 482 12.31 28.31 20.91
N THR A 483 12.86 29.26 20.14
CA THR A 483 14.17 29.83 20.41
C THR A 483 14.17 30.94 21.47
N ALA A 484 13.01 31.49 21.84
CA ALA A 484 12.92 32.58 22.82
C ALA A 484 12.90 32.04 24.27
N PRO A 485 13.65 32.64 25.22
CA PRO A 485 13.80 32.14 26.59
C PRO A 485 12.54 32.25 27.47
N ALA A 486 11.49 32.92 27.00
CA ALA A 486 10.21 33.01 27.68
C ALA A 486 9.08 32.62 26.71
N ALA A 487 7.97 32.10 27.24
CA ALA A 487 6.75 31.92 26.47
C ALA A 487 6.36 33.26 25.83
N SER A 488 6.44 33.33 24.51
CA SER A 488 6.02 34.52 23.76
C SER A 488 4.49 34.55 23.70
N ALA A 489 3.88 35.20 24.70
CA ALA A 489 2.47 35.58 24.80
C ALA A 489 1.41 34.44 24.83
N VAL A 490 0.73 34.33 25.98
CA VAL A 490 -0.65 33.80 26.00
C VAL A 490 -1.54 34.90 25.45
N ASP A 491 -2.04 34.69 24.24
CA ASP A 491 -2.79 35.71 23.51
C ASP A 491 -4.30 35.62 23.77
N HIS A 492 -4.81 34.51 24.31
CA HIS A 492 -6.26 34.33 24.36
C HIS A 492 -6.79 33.31 25.36
N VAL A 493 -7.92 33.67 25.99
CA VAL A 493 -8.76 32.78 26.78
C VAL A 493 -10.17 32.84 26.21
N ILE A 494 -10.76 31.69 25.90
CA ILE A 494 -12.14 31.61 25.40
C ILE A 494 -13.07 30.89 26.41
N PRO A 495 -14.33 31.34 26.56
CA PRO A 495 -15.29 30.70 27.45
C PRO A 495 -15.74 29.30 26.99
N ALA A 496 -15.95 28.45 27.99
CA ALA A 496 -16.81 27.26 28.05
C ALA A 496 -16.65 26.17 26.97
N PRO A 497 -15.50 25.47 26.87
CA PRO A 497 -15.55 24.07 26.46
C PRO A 497 -16.31 23.23 27.51
N LEU A 498 -17.02 22.18 27.08
CA LEU A 498 -17.54 21.17 28.00
C LEU A 498 -16.37 20.51 28.73
N ALA A 499 -16.53 20.18 30.01
CA ALA A 499 -15.52 19.43 30.76
C ALA A 499 -15.17 18.12 30.02
N GLY A 500 -13.87 17.81 29.89
CA GLY A 500 -13.39 16.63 29.16
C GLY A 500 -13.21 16.82 27.65
N THR A 501 -13.30 18.06 27.15
CA THR A 501 -13.01 18.36 25.74
C THR A 501 -11.51 18.46 25.49
N ASP A 502 -10.97 17.59 24.62
CA ASP A 502 -9.60 17.72 24.15
C ASP A 502 -9.55 18.65 22.92
N PRO A 503 -8.86 19.81 22.99
CA PRO A 503 -8.73 20.69 21.84
C PRO A 503 -7.85 20.04 20.78
N PHE A 504 -8.01 20.41 19.51
CA PHE A 504 -7.17 19.98 18.41
C PHE A 504 -6.69 21.18 17.61
N VAL A 505 -5.39 21.44 17.65
CA VAL A 505 -4.74 22.57 16.97
C VAL A 505 -4.19 22.14 15.61
N VAL A 506 -4.50 22.90 14.57
CA VAL A 506 -3.94 22.78 13.22
C VAL A 506 -3.08 24.01 12.95
N GLY A 507 -1.78 23.80 12.74
CA GLY A 507 -0.83 24.86 12.40
C GLY A 507 -0.84 25.08 10.89
N VAL A 508 -0.98 26.33 10.47
CA VAL A 508 -1.01 26.69 9.04
C VAL A 508 0.29 27.39 8.66
N SER A 509 0.65 28.41 9.42
CA SER A 509 1.87 29.19 9.20
C SER A 509 2.37 29.78 10.52
N ALA A 510 3.40 30.62 10.44
CA ALA A 510 3.88 31.36 11.60
C ALA A 510 2.82 32.30 12.20
N THR A 511 1.81 32.69 11.42
CA THR A 511 0.82 33.71 11.78
C THR A 511 -0.62 33.23 11.72
N GLU A 512 -0.85 31.98 11.31
CA GLU A 512 -2.17 31.40 11.15
C GLU A 512 -2.24 30.00 11.76
N ALA A 513 -3.29 29.75 12.52
CA ALA A 513 -3.61 28.46 13.11
C ALA A 513 -5.12 28.34 13.32
N MET A 514 -5.61 27.11 13.50
CA MET A 514 -7.00 26.82 13.80
C MET A 514 -7.07 25.90 15.02
N VAL A 515 -8.05 26.08 15.89
CA VAL A 515 -8.30 25.20 17.03
C VAL A 515 -9.73 24.70 16.97
N PHE A 516 -9.87 23.39 16.98
CA PHE A 516 -11.14 22.69 17.04
C PHE A 516 -11.38 22.19 18.45
N TYR A 517 -12.60 22.37 18.94
CA TYR A 517 -12.99 21.91 20.26
C TYR A 517 -14.50 21.70 20.31
N LYS A 518 -14.95 20.91 21.28
CA LYS A 518 -16.36 20.64 21.55
C LYS A 518 -16.87 21.54 22.69
N ASP A 519 -17.98 22.19 22.44
CA ASP A 519 -18.87 22.74 23.47
C ASP A 519 -20.22 21.99 23.31
N THR A 520 -21.35 22.66 23.13
CA THR A 520 -22.60 22.03 22.68
C THR A 520 -22.49 21.48 21.25
N GLN A 521 -21.68 22.13 20.41
CA GLN A 521 -21.35 21.76 19.04
C GLN A 521 -19.82 21.85 18.86
N VAL A 522 -19.30 21.26 17.79
CA VAL A 522 -17.90 21.48 17.43
C VAL A 522 -17.74 22.93 16.99
N LYS A 523 -16.77 23.62 17.59
CA LYS A 523 -16.40 25.00 17.32
C LYS A 523 -15.00 25.05 16.75
N VAL A 524 -14.76 26.05 15.91
CA VAL A 524 -13.43 26.38 15.40
C VAL A 524 -13.13 27.85 15.67
N VAL A 525 -11.94 28.12 16.18
CA VAL A 525 -11.39 29.47 16.33
C VAL A 525 -10.09 29.58 15.56
N SER A 526 -9.87 30.70 14.89
CA SER A 526 -8.69 30.91 14.04
C SER A 526 -7.81 32.04 14.58
N ALA A 527 -6.50 31.85 14.47
CA ALA A 527 -5.52 32.91 14.59
C ALA A 527 -5.20 33.47 13.20
N GLN A 528 -5.07 34.78 13.10
CA GLN A 528 -4.63 35.49 11.89
C GLN A 528 -3.65 36.58 12.30
N SER A 529 -2.65 36.85 11.46
CA SER A 529 -1.59 37.83 11.74
C SER A 529 -0.90 37.61 13.11
N GLY A 530 -0.86 36.36 13.57
CA GLY A 530 -0.22 35.99 14.83
C GLY A 530 -1.11 36.12 16.07
N SER A 531 -2.40 36.49 15.94
CA SER A 531 -3.31 36.67 17.09
C SER A 531 -4.66 35.97 16.89
N TRP A 532 -5.20 35.41 17.98
CA TRP A 532 -6.52 34.78 18.01
C TRP A 532 -7.65 35.79 17.85
N GLN A 533 -8.65 35.45 17.02
CA GLN A 533 -9.77 36.33 16.70
C GLN A 533 -11.04 35.88 17.44
N THR A 534 -11.46 36.57 18.52
CA THR A 534 -12.69 36.25 19.29
C THR A 534 -13.95 36.24 18.42
N GLY A 535 -14.08 37.20 17.50
CA GLY A 535 -15.21 37.29 16.56
C GLY A 535 -15.23 36.19 15.51
N ALA A 536 -14.20 35.33 15.45
CA ALA A 536 -14.06 34.25 14.47
C ALA A 536 -14.32 32.86 15.07
N ILE A 537 -14.98 32.76 16.23
CA ILE A 537 -15.49 31.47 16.72
C ILE A 537 -16.66 31.06 15.82
N VAL A 538 -16.43 30.05 14.99
CA VAL A 538 -17.43 29.51 14.06
C VAL A 538 -17.93 28.18 14.59
N THR A 539 -19.24 28.04 14.71
CA THR A 539 -19.89 26.75 14.98
C THR A 539 -19.91 25.92 13.70
N VAL A 540 -19.46 24.67 13.78
CA VAL A 540 -19.55 23.71 12.68
C VAL A 540 -20.99 23.21 12.58
N PRO A 541 -21.71 23.43 11.47
CA PRO A 541 -23.12 23.04 11.34
C PRO A 541 -23.36 21.54 11.56
N GLY A 542 -24.44 21.22 12.28
CA GLY A 542 -24.92 19.85 12.53
C GLY A 542 -23.93 18.96 13.29
N SER A 543 -23.10 19.53 14.16
CA SER A 543 -22.05 18.85 14.95
C SER A 543 -22.40 18.65 16.43
N ASP A 544 -23.70 18.72 16.74
CA ASP A 544 -24.29 18.59 18.08
C ASP A 544 -24.01 17.22 18.71
N ALA A 545 -24.06 16.14 17.93
CA ALA A 545 -23.67 14.81 18.39
C ALA A 545 -22.15 14.52 18.31
N ASP A 546 -21.38 15.38 17.65
CA ASP A 546 -19.97 15.09 17.37
C ASP A 546 -19.09 15.32 18.60
N ILE A 547 -18.16 14.40 18.85
CA ILE A 547 -17.16 14.41 19.92
C ILE A 547 -15.77 14.14 19.34
N GLN A 548 -14.73 14.41 20.13
CA GLN A 548 -13.32 14.13 19.78
C GLN A 548 -12.92 14.72 18.41
N PRO A 549 -13.07 16.04 18.20
CA PRO A 549 -12.74 16.65 16.92
C PRO A 549 -11.24 16.54 16.64
N ALA A 550 -10.90 16.19 15.42
CA ALA A 550 -9.55 16.15 14.91
C ALA A 550 -9.54 16.66 13.47
N ALA A 551 -8.49 17.36 13.04
CA ALA A 551 -8.52 18.01 11.75
C ALA A 551 -7.19 17.94 11.02
N ALA A 552 -7.25 17.97 9.70
CA ALA A 552 -6.10 18.17 8.82
C ALA A 552 -6.43 19.28 7.83
N ARG A 553 -5.43 20.05 7.43
CA ARG A 553 -5.57 21.08 6.38
C ARG A 553 -4.60 20.76 5.26
N ASP A 554 -5.10 20.78 4.02
CA ASP A 554 -4.27 20.56 2.85
C ASP A 554 -3.58 21.86 2.36
N ALA A 555 -2.73 21.72 1.35
CA ALA A 555 -1.98 22.84 0.78
C ALA A 555 -2.86 23.86 0.02
N ASN A 556 -4.04 23.47 -0.46
CA ASN A 556 -4.98 24.41 -1.09
C ASN A 556 -5.82 25.18 -0.04
N GLY A 557 -5.65 24.84 1.24
CA GLY A 557 -6.31 25.46 2.37
C GLY A 557 -7.61 24.77 2.77
N THR A 558 -8.05 23.71 2.08
CA THR A 558 -9.21 22.91 2.47
C THR A 558 -8.94 22.31 3.84
N CYS A 559 -9.88 22.50 4.76
CA CYS A 559 -9.83 21.88 6.06
C CYS A 559 -10.75 20.67 6.09
N PHE A 560 -10.25 19.56 6.61
CA PHE A 560 -11.00 18.34 6.84
C PHE A 560 -11.13 18.14 8.34
N LEU A 561 -12.37 18.15 8.83
CA LEU A 561 -12.70 17.88 10.22
C LEU A 561 -13.21 16.46 10.30
N LEU A 562 -12.53 15.62 11.08
CA LEU A 562 -13.02 14.32 11.50
C LEU A 562 -13.54 14.43 12.93
N ALA A 563 -14.63 13.74 13.21
CA ALA A 563 -15.16 13.64 14.56
C ALA A 563 -15.86 12.30 14.74
N THR A 564 -15.90 11.85 15.98
CA THR A 564 -16.68 10.68 16.38
C THR A 564 -18.12 11.10 16.63
N ARG A 565 -19.09 10.33 16.14
CA ARG A 565 -20.52 10.58 16.31
C ARG A 565 -21.19 9.31 16.84
N PRO A 566 -21.95 9.40 17.95
CA PRO A 566 -22.85 8.33 18.36
C PRO A 566 -23.95 8.13 17.32
N VAL A 567 -24.12 6.90 16.84
CA VAL A 567 -25.14 6.51 15.87
C VAL A 567 -26.06 5.47 16.50
N THR A 568 -27.35 5.74 16.45
CA THR A 568 -28.39 4.86 17.02
C THR A 568 -28.30 3.48 16.41
N GLY A 569 -28.03 2.47 17.23
CA GLY A 569 -27.96 1.06 16.81
C GLY A 569 -26.61 0.60 16.24
N ALA A 570 -25.62 1.48 16.08
CA ALA A 570 -24.32 1.16 15.48
C ALA A 570 -23.10 1.51 16.36
N GLY A 571 -23.31 2.12 17.54
CA GLY A 571 -22.22 2.52 18.43
C GLY A 571 -21.71 3.92 18.09
N ASN A 572 -20.40 4.13 18.05
CA ASN A 572 -19.81 5.38 17.58
C ASN A 572 -19.17 5.17 16.21
N GLU A 573 -19.32 6.14 15.32
CA GLU A 573 -18.75 6.11 13.99
C GLU A 573 -17.93 7.38 13.73
N VAL A 574 -17.04 7.35 12.73
CA VAL A 574 -16.24 8.52 12.34
C VAL A 574 -16.86 9.20 11.12
N PHE A 575 -17.11 10.50 11.28
CA PHE A 575 -17.62 11.37 10.23
C PHE A 575 -16.58 12.40 9.84
N LEU A 576 -16.56 12.76 8.57
CA LEU A 576 -15.74 13.81 7.99
C LEU A 576 -16.62 14.95 7.49
N ARG A 577 -16.14 16.19 7.67
CA ARG A 577 -16.64 17.38 6.99
C ARG A 577 -15.51 18.11 6.29
N ARG A 578 -15.82 18.62 5.11
CA ARG A 578 -14.92 19.46 4.33
C ARG A 578 -15.31 20.93 4.51
N ARG A 579 -14.33 21.78 4.79
CA ARG A 579 -14.47 23.24 4.73
C ARG A 579 -13.91 23.73 3.40
N ASP A 580 -14.75 24.39 2.63
CA ASP A 580 -14.34 25.02 1.37
C ASP A 580 -13.34 26.16 1.66
N PRO A 581 -12.15 26.16 1.01
CA PRO A 581 -11.11 27.15 1.31
C PRO A 581 -11.44 28.56 0.81
N ALA A 582 -12.28 28.69 -0.22
CA ALA A 582 -12.61 29.98 -0.83
C ALA A 582 -13.76 30.67 -0.09
N THR A 583 -14.79 29.91 0.29
CA THR A 583 -16.01 30.44 0.93
C THR A 583 -15.98 30.31 2.45
N GLY A 584 -15.14 29.41 2.98
CA GLY A 584 -15.09 29.07 4.40
C GLY A 584 -16.29 28.26 4.91
N VAL A 585 -17.20 27.85 4.01
CA VAL A 585 -18.42 27.09 4.32
C VAL A 585 -18.10 25.62 4.59
N TRP A 586 -18.76 25.04 5.59
CA TRP A 586 -18.68 23.62 5.91
C TRP A 586 -19.70 22.82 5.09
N GLY A 587 -19.26 21.73 4.48
CA GLY A 587 -20.12 20.74 3.86
C GLY A 587 -20.88 19.88 4.86
N SER A 588 -21.74 19.01 4.34
CA SER A 588 -22.45 18.00 5.14
C SER A 588 -21.50 16.98 5.76
N ALA A 589 -21.93 16.34 6.85
CA ALA A 589 -21.20 15.24 7.45
C ALA A 589 -21.25 14.01 6.54
N GLN A 590 -20.10 13.40 6.28
CA GLN A 590 -19.97 12.18 5.49
C GLN A 590 -19.36 11.10 6.36
N GLN A 591 -20.02 9.95 6.43
CA GLN A 591 -19.49 8.79 7.15
C GLN A 591 -18.27 8.23 6.38
N VAL A 592 -17.15 8.05 7.07
CA VAL A 592 -15.90 7.53 6.48
C VAL A 592 -15.55 6.11 6.96
N ILE A 593 -16.16 5.70 8.07
CA ILE A 593 -16.00 4.38 8.67
C ILE A 593 -17.40 3.84 8.97
N SER A 594 -17.75 2.73 8.34
CA SER A 594 -19.09 2.13 8.37
C SER A 594 -19.15 0.76 9.00
N SER A 595 -18.22 0.52 9.92
CA SER A 595 -18.20 -0.75 10.65
C SER A 595 -19.23 -0.71 11.78
N PRO A 596 -19.94 -1.83 12.05
CA PRO A 596 -20.96 -1.89 13.11
C PRO A 596 -20.31 -1.98 14.51
N SER A 597 -19.22 -1.24 14.72
CA SER A 597 -18.36 -1.31 15.90
C SER A 597 -18.16 0.10 16.44
N ASN A 598 -17.59 0.19 17.63
CA ASN A 598 -17.33 1.44 18.31
C ASN A 598 -16.03 2.07 17.81
N ASP A 599 -16.13 2.90 16.78
CA ASP A 599 -15.03 3.62 16.15
C ASP A 599 -14.82 5.00 16.82
N GLN A 600 -13.64 5.23 17.39
CA GLN A 600 -13.36 6.42 18.24
C GLN A 600 -11.95 6.98 18.02
N ASN A 601 -11.72 8.19 18.53
CA ASN A 601 -10.43 8.89 18.53
C ASN A 601 -9.79 9.00 17.13
N PRO A 602 -10.48 9.58 16.13
CA PRO A 602 -9.87 9.77 14.81
C PRO A 602 -8.66 10.69 14.91
N HIS A 603 -7.57 10.31 14.26
CA HIS A 603 -6.35 11.11 14.14
C HIS A 603 -5.97 11.22 12.66
N PRO A 604 -6.40 12.29 11.97
CA PRO A 604 -6.08 12.51 10.58
C PRO A 604 -4.67 13.09 10.43
N LEU A 605 -3.93 12.59 9.45
CA LEU A 605 -2.67 13.12 8.97
C LEU A 605 -2.78 13.39 7.48
N LEU A 606 -2.34 14.57 7.07
CA LEU A 606 -2.15 14.84 5.64
C LEU A 606 -0.82 14.22 5.20
N VAL A 607 -0.87 13.37 4.19
CA VAL A 607 0.31 12.83 3.52
C VAL A 607 0.44 13.49 2.15
N PRO A 608 1.51 14.25 1.90
CA PRO A 608 1.75 14.90 0.61
C PRO A 608 1.61 13.92 -0.56
N GLY A 609 0.81 14.29 -1.57
CA GLY A 609 0.56 13.45 -2.75
C GLY A 609 -0.31 12.21 -2.50
N GLN A 610 -0.65 11.88 -1.25
CA GLN A 610 -1.49 10.72 -0.94
C GLN A 610 -2.85 11.08 -0.31
N GLY A 611 -3.09 12.33 0.07
CA GLY A 611 -4.35 12.73 0.69
C GLY A 611 -4.32 12.52 2.19
N ILE A 612 -5.43 12.07 2.79
CA ILE A 612 -5.55 11.97 4.25
C ILE A 612 -5.46 10.53 4.69
N TRP A 613 -4.56 10.25 5.61
CA TRP A 613 -4.58 9.02 6.38
C TRP A 613 -5.27 9.26 7.70
N VAL A 614 -6.24 8.43 8.05
CA VAL A 614 -6.88 8.46 9.37
C VAL A 614 -6.49 7.21 10.12
N LEU A 615 -6.09 7.41 11.37
CA LEU A 615 -5.94 6.36 12.36
C LEU A 615 -7.06 6.49 13.39
N TRP A 616 -7.62 5.38 13.83
CA TRP A 616 -8.66 5.35 14.86
C TRP A 616 -8.56 4.06 15.68
N ARG A 617 -9.31 4.01 16.77
CA ARG A 617 -9.51 2.77 17.53
C ARG A 617 -10.90 2.20 17.27
N SER A 618 -11.02 0.88 17.22
CA SER A 618 -12.27 0.16 16.98
C SER A 618 -12.37 -1.05 17.89
N ASP A 619 -13.55 -1.32 18.47
CA ASP A 619 -13.81 -2.54 19.24
C ASP A 619 -14.34 -3.71 18.39
N ARG A 620 -14.14 -3.65 17.07
CA ARG A 620 -14.53 -4.75 16.16
C ARG A 620 -14.00 -6.15 16.51
N PRO A 621 -12.84 -6.34 17.18
CA PRO A 621 -12.43 -7.67 17.63
C PRO A 621 -13.33 -8.25 18.75
N GLY A 622 -14.09 -7.40 19.42
CA GLY A 622 -15.02 -7.76 20.50
C GLY A 622 -15.30 -6.56 21.39
N ALA A 623 -16.53 -6.46 21.92
CA ALA A 623 -16.96 -5.32 22.73
C ALA A 623 -15.98 -5.03 23.89
N GLY A 624 -15.45 -3.80 23.93
CA GLY A 624 -14.46 -3.35 24.92
C GLY A 624 -13.00 -3.75 24.64
N ASN A 625 -12.75 -4.59 23.63
CA ASN A 625 -11.41 -4.92 23.14
C ASN A 625 -11.08 -4.04 21.94
N PHE A 626 -10.50 -2.87 22.21
CA PHE A 626 -10.11 -1.94 21.17
C PHE A 626 -8.82 -2.38 20.47
N ASP A 627 -8.82 -2.34 19.15
CA ASP A 627 -7.64 -2.42 18.30
C ASP A 627 -7.49 -1.13 17.49
N LEU A 628 -6.31 -0.94 16.91
CA LEU A 628 -6.01 0.23 16.06
C LEU A 628 -6.13 -0.11 14.58
N TYR A 629 -6.72 0.83 13.84
CA TYR A 629 -6.94 0.73 12.41
C TYR A 629 -6.56 2.02 11.72
N ALA A 630 -6.05 1.89 10.49
CA ALA A 630 -5.72 3.00 9.61
C ALA A 630 -6.41 2.84 8.26
N LYS A 631 -6.69 3.94 7.56
CA LYS A 631 -7.12 3.93 6.17
C LYS A 631 -6.80 5.25 5.49
N ARG A 632 -6.75 5.21 4.17
CA ARG A 632 -6.55 6.38 3.32
C ARG A 632 -7.90 6.88 2.78
N ILE A 633 -8.18 8.16 2.98
CA ILE A 633 -9.29 8.89 2.40
C ILE A 633 -8.78 9.59 1.14
N VAL A 634 -9.39 9.27 0.00
CA VAL A 634 -9.01 9.82 -1.30
C VAL A 634 -9.68 11.19 -1.45
N THR A 635 -8.88 12.25 -1.32
CA THR A 635 -9.35 13.65 -1.36
C THR A 635 -9.18 14.30 -2.74
N ALA A 636 -8.39 13.70 -3.62
CA ALA A 636 -8.22 14.04 -5.02
C ALA A 636 -7.96 12.74 -5.79
N ILE A 637 -8.49 12.65 -7.01
CA ILE A 637 -8.23 11.55 -7.95
C ILE A 637 -7.18 12.04 -8.93
#